data_AF-A0A317ZB05-F1
#
_entry.id   AF-A0A317ZB05-F1
#
_cell.length_a   1.000
_cell.length_b   1.000
_cell.length_c   1.000
_cell.angle_alpha   90.00
_cell.angle_beta   90.00
_cell.angle_gamma   90.00
#
_symmetry.space_group_name_H-M   'P 1'
#
loop_
_entity.id
_entity.type
_entity.pdbx_description
1 polymer ?
#
loop_
_entity_poly.entity_id
_entity_poly.type
_entity_poly.pdbx_seq_one_letter_code
_entity_poly.pdbx_strand_id
1 'polypeptide(L)'
;MSRVGKKIIEIPSDVTVTIEGNTVSVKGPKGELSQTLNEEMTYKQDENTLEVVRPSDSKEHRTIHGTTRALINNMVQGVSKGYEKTLELIGVGYRAQVQGSKLVLNVGYSHPVEFEAAEGITFSVEKNTTVKVEGIDKELVGATASKIRDVRPPEPYKGKGIRYQGEYVRRKEGKGKITHISQLPTSYQQDAKGEAAGSAPVVGEGTDSLTTNNPVQSHPTGESDKETSKYKMTIGELDFDARNGYSIEAMIPLETLKIPKSVLTKDHHVYIVDQSGVAHRTKITYDEKNGELIVKKGVKKGDRIINHPDAKIKDGEKVEVAK
;
A
#
# COMPACT_ATOMS: atom_id res chain seq x y z
N MET A 1 9.65 -38.70 -4.55
CA MET A 1 9.32 -38.59 -5.99
C MET A 1 7.82 -38.76 -6.18
N SER A 2 7.23 -37.87 -6.98
CA SER A 2 5.78 -37.83 -7.22
C SER A 2 5.29 -39.15 -7.81
N ARG A 3 4.28 -39.79 -7.18
CA ARG A 3 3.64 -41.04 -7.64
C ARG A 3 2.49 -40.79 -8.64
N VAL A 4 2.39 -39.57 -9.17
CA VAL A 4 1.26 -39.12 -10.01
C VAL A 4 1.12 -39.95 -11.30
N GLY A 5 2.23 -40.32 -11.95
CA GLY A 5 2.17 -41.13 -13.18
C GLY A 5 1.51 -42.51 -12.99
N LYS A 6 1.69 -43.15 -11.81
CA LYS A 6 1.11 -44.47 -11.51
C LYS A 6 -0.40 -44.43 -11.22
N LYS A 7 -1.01 -43.25 -11.20
CA LYS A 7 -2.45 -43.13 -10.94
C LYS A 7 -3.21 -43.36 -12.24
N ILE A 8 -4.13 -44.31 -12.21
CA ILE A 8 -5.09 -44.56 -13.27
C ILE A 8 -5.89 -43.28 -13.57
N ILE A 9 -6.23 -43.08 -14.85
CA ILE A 9 -7.13 -42.03 -15.30
C ILE A 9 -8.49 -42.67 -15.53
N GLU A 10 -9.49 -42.25 -14.77
CA GLU A 10 -10.89 -42.67 -14.98
C GLU A 10 -11.49 -41.86 -16.12
N ILE A 11 -12.05 -42.54 -17.11
CA ILE A 11 -12.69 -41.92 -18.26
C ILE A 11 -14.21 -41.90 -17.98
N PRO A 12 -14.84 -40.71 -17.89
CA PRO A 12 -16.30 -40.60 -17.80
C PRO A 12 -16.97 -41.21 -19.04
N SER A 13 -18.17 -41.77 -18.90
CA SER A 13 -18.94 -42.38 -20.00
C SER A 13 -19.12 -41.48 -21.22
N ASP A 14 -19.13 -40.17 -21.00
CA ASP A 14 -19.44 -39.16 -22.02
C ASP A 14 -18.17 -38.70 -22.75
N VAL A 15 -17.02 -39.31 -22.48
CA VAL A 15 -15.71 -38.95 -23.05
C VAL A 15 -15.13 -40.15 -23.79
N THR A 16 -14.66 -39.91 -25.01
CA THR A 16 -13.95 -40.91 -25.81
C THR A 16 -12.49 -40.49 -25.95
N VAL A 17 -11.57 -41.40 -25.63
CA VAL A 17 -10.13 -41.22 -25.82
C VAL A 17 -9.67 -42.13 -26.94
N THR A 18 -9.02 -41.55 -27.95
CA THR A 18 -8.42 -42.27 -29.08
C THR A 18 -6.92 -42.01 -29.08
N ILE A 19 -6.13 -43.07 -29.19
CA ILE A 19 -4.67 -43.01 -29.18
C ILE A 19 -4.14 -43.54 -30.51
N GLU A 20 -3.52 -42.67 -31.28
CA GLU A 20 -2.91 -42.97 -32.58
C GLU A 20 -1.41 -42.76 -32.49
N GLY A 21 -0.66 -43.85 -32.27
CA GLY A 21 0.77 -43.79 -32.01
C GLY A 21 1.06 -43.03 -30.72
N ASN A 22 1.64 -41.83 -30.85
CA ASN A 22 1.92 -40.91 -29.75
C ASN A 22 0.94 -39.72 -29.65
N THR A 23 -0.02 -39.61 -30.57
CA THR A 23 -1.02 -38.55 -30.55
C THR A 23 -2.27 -39.04 -29.82
N VAL A 24 -2.67 -38.30 -28.79
CA VAL A 24 -3.86 -38.59 -27.99
C VAL A 24 -4.91 -37.55 -28.32
N SER A 25 -6.07 -38.02 -28.80
CA SER A 25 -7.25 -37.19 -29.03
C SER A 25 -8.35 -37.56 -28.05
N VAL A 26 -8.96 -36.55 -27.44
CA VAL A 26 -9.99 -36.70 -26.41
C VAL A 26 -11.21 -35.91 -26.84
N LYS A 27 -12.33 -36.59 -27.01
CA LYS A 27 -13.63 -36.03 -27.40
C LYS A 27 -14.61 -36.11 -26.25
N GLY A 28 -15.37 -35.05 -26.02
CA GLY A 28 -16.39 -35.02 -24.98
C GLY A 28 -17.47 -33.98 -25.25
N PRO A 29 -18.37 -33.75 -24.29
CA PRO A 29 -19.54 -32.89 -24.48
C PRO A 29 -19.19 -31.41 -24.75
N LYS A 30 -18.04 -30.93 -24.26
CA LYS A 30 -17.61 -29.54 -24.44
C LYS A 30 -16.74 -29.30 -25.68
N GLY A 31 -16.30 -30.35 -26.37
CA GLY A 31 -15.43 -30.24 -27.54
C GLY A 31 -14.41 -31.36 -27.65
N GLU A 32 -13.37 -31.11 -28.43
CA GLU A 32 -12.28 -32.03 -28.72
C GLU A 32 -10.93 -31.38 -28.44
N LEU A 33 -9.99 -32.15 -27.90
CA LEU A 33 -8.60 -31.77 -27.73
C LEU A 33 -7.71 -32.85 -28.34
N SER A 34 -6.63 -32.45 -29.00
CA SER A 34 -5.62 -33.36 -29.53
C SER A 34 -4.23 -32.87 -29.15
N GLN A 35 -3.38 -33.77 -28.69
CA GLN A 35 -2.01 -33.45 -28.31
C GLN A 35 -1.07 -34.61 -28.64
N THR A 36 0.06 -34.28 -29.28
CA THR A 36 1.16 -35.21 -29.52
C THR A 36 2.05 -35.28 -28.28
N LEU A 37 2.21 -36.49 -27.75
CA LEU A 37 2.99 -36.78 -26.54
C LEU A 37 4.30 -37.50 -26.89
N ASN A 38 5.13 -37.77 -25.87
CA ASN A 38 6.40 -38.46 -26.09
C ASN A 38 6.16 -39.91 -26.58
N GLU A 39 6.85 -40.29 -27.65
CA GLU A 39 6.76 -41.59 -28.34
C GLU A 39 7.18 -42.78 -27.47
N GLU A 40 8.05 -42.56 -26.48
CA GLU A 40 8.56 -43.64 -25.61
C GLU A 40 7.54 -44.10 -24.57
N MET A 41 6.44 -43.36 -24.38
CA MET A 41 5.39 -43.73 -23.43
C MET A 41 4.37 -44.66 -24.09
N THR A 42 4.01 -45.72 -23.38
CA THR A 42 2.98 -46.67 -23.82
C THR A 42 1.70 -46.48 -23.02
N TYR A 43 0.57 -46.87 -23.59
CA TYR A 43 -0.75 -46.65 -23.01
C TYR A 43 -1.50 -47.97 -22.93
N LYS A 44 -2.09 -48.26 -21.77
CA LYS A 44 -3.04 -49.36 -21.59
C LYS A 44 -4.41 -48.76 -21.38
N GLN A 45 -5.28 -48.96 -22.37
CA GLN A 45 -6.65 -48.48 -22.35
C GLN A 45 -7.58 -49.68 -22.15
N ASP A 46 -8.32 -49.67 -21.05
CA ASP A 46 -9.48 -50.52 -20.82
C ASP A 46 -10.76 -49.69 -21.05
N GLU A 47 -11.94 -50.32 -20.99
CA GLU A 47 -13.22 -49.67 -21.33
C GLU A 47 -13.46 -48.33 -20.59
N ASN A 48 -13.10 -48.25 -19.31
CA ASN A 48 -13.36 -47.07 -18.47
C ASN A 48 -12.08 -46.44 -17.87
N THR A 49 -10.91 -47.01 -18.14
CA THR A 49 -9.66 -46.62 -17.48
C THR A 49 -8.49 -46.53 -18.45
N LEU A 50 -7.64 -45.54 -18.23
CA LEU A 50 -6.40 -45.38 -18.97
C LEU A 50 -5.21 -45.34 -18.01
N GLU A 51 -4.26 -46.24 -18.24
CA GLU A 51 -2.97 -46.29 -17.55
C GLU A 51 -1.85 -45.88 -18.51
N VAL A 52 -0.98 -44.96 -18.06
CA VAL A 52 0.26 -44.63 -18.76
C VAL A 52 1.37 -45.54 -18.24
N VAL A 53 2.13 -46.17 -19.13
CA VAL A 53 3.18 -47.12 -18.80
C VAL A 53 4.50 -46.62 -19.36
N ARG A 54 5.49 -46.49 -18.48
CA ARG A 54 6.86 -46.07 -18.83
C ARG A 54 7.73 -47.28 -19.18
N PRO A 55 8.70 -47.14 -20.10
CA PRO A 55 9.55 -48.25 -20.53
C PRO A 55 10.67 -48.58 -19.53
N SER A 56 11.13 -47.63 -18.71
CA SER A 56 12.13 -47.89 -17.67
C SER A 56 12.00 -46.98 -16.44
N ASP A 57 12.81 -47.25 -15.41
CA ASP A 57 12.88 -46.46 -14.17
C ASP A 57 13.95 -45.36 -14.17
N SER A 58 14.45 -44.99 -15.35
CA SER A 58 15.34 -43.84 -15.51
C SER A 58 14.69 -42.54 -15.00
N LYS A 59 15.51 -41.58 -14.59
CA LYS A 59 15.02 -40.28 -14.10
C LYS A 59 14.18 -39.55 -15.15
N GLU A 60 14.56 -39.65 -16.41
CA GLU A 60 13.88 -39.02 -17.55
C GLU A 60 12.50 -39.64 -17.76
N HIS A 61 12.41 -40.96 -17.91
CA HIS A 61 11.13 -41.65 -18.11
C HIS A 61 10.18 -41.42 -16.93
N ARG A 62 10.69 -41.37 -15.70
CA ARG A 62 9.86 -41.09 -14.52
C ARG A 62 9.30 -39.66 -14.52
N THR A 63 10.04 -38.71 -15.06
CA THR A 63 9.62 -37.30 -15.16
C THR A 63 8.55 -37.16 -16.24
N ILE A 64 8.82 -37.69 -17.43
CA ILE A 64 7.89 -37.67 -18.57
C ILE A 64 6.59 -38.40 -18.23
N HIS A 65 6.68 -39.58 -17.60
CA HIS A 65 5.52 -40.37 -17.21
C HIS A 65 4.49 -39.59 -16.36
N GLY A 66 4.97 -38.79 -15.39
CA GLY A 66 4.09 -37.95 -14.58
C GLY A 66 3.41 -36.84 -15.40
N THR A 67 4.16 -36.21 -16.30
CA THR A 67 3.68 -35.14 -17.18
C THR A 67 2.64 -35.67 -18.18
N THR A 68 2.95 -36.75 -18.90
CA THR A 68 2.05 -37.38 -19.88
C THR A 68 0.71 -37.75 -19.24
N ARG A 69 0.74 -38.39 -18.07
CA ARG A 69 -0.48 -38.73 -17.32
C ARG A 69 -1.26 -37.47 -16.94
N ALA A 70 -0.58 -36.43 -16.47
CA ALA A 70 -1.23 -35.19 -16.06
C ALA A 70 -1.89 -34.46 -17.24
N LEU A 71 -1.23 -34.40 -18.40
CA LEU A 71 -1.77 -33.80 -19.62
C LEU A 71 -3.03 -34.52 -20.09
N ILE A 72 -2.99 -35.85 -20.21
CA ILE A 72 -4.18 -36.63 -20.63
C ILE A 72 -5.33 -36.48 -19.64
N ASN A 73 -5.05 -36.57 -18.34
CA ASN A 73 -6.07 -36.34 -17.32
C ASN A 73 -6.66 -34.93 -17.41
N ASN A 74 -5.83 -33.92 -17.71
CA ASN A 74 -6.31 -32.56 -17.87
C ASN A 74 -7.22 -32.43 -19.10
N MET A 75 -6.89 -33.09 -20.22
CA MET A 75 -7.73 -33.13 -21.43
C MET A 75 -9.10 -33.76 -21.15
N VAL A 76 -9.13 -34.94 -20.51
CA VAL A 76 -10.37 -35.64 -20.12
C VAL A 76 -11.25 -34.76 -19.23
N GLN A 77 -10.66 -34.14 -18.21
CA GLN A 77 -11.40 -33.21 -17.34
C GLN A 77 -11.87 -31.95 -18.09
N GLY A 78 -11.07 -31.46 -19.04
CA GLY A 78 -11.36 -30.29 -19.86
C GLY A 78 -12.58 -30.47 -20.77
N VAL A 79 -12.64 -31.58 -21.51
CA VAL A 79 -13.78 -31.84 -22.41
C VAL A 79 -15.06 -32.25 -21.68
N SER A 80 -14.94 -32.76 -20.44
CA SER A 80 -16.09 -33.12 -19.60
C SER A 80 -16.60 -31.94 -18.78
N LYS A 81 -15.77 -31.39 -17.87
CA LYS A 81 -16.15 -30.34 -16.92
C LYS A 81 -15.77 -28.95 -17.39
N GLY A 82 -14.74 -28.82 -18.22
CA GLY A 82 -14.13 -27.53 -18.56
C GLY A 82 -13.29 -26.96 -17.42
N TYR A 83 -12.54 -25.90 -17.73
CA TYR A 83 -11.77 -25.14 -16.77
C TYR A 83 -12.27 -23.71 -16.70
N GLU A 84 -12.30 -23.19 -15.48
CA GLU A 84 -12.53 -21.77 -15.23
C GLU A 84 -11.43 -21.20 -14.34
N LYS A 85 -11.09 -19.94 -14.59
CA LYS A 85 -10.24 -19.12 -13.73
C LYS A 85 -10.92 -17.80 -13.45
N THR A 86 -11.25 -17.59 -12.17
CA THR A 86 -11.85 -16.35 -11.70
C THR A 86 -10.77 -15.36 -11.27
N LEU A 87 -10.86 -14.15 -11.81
CA LEU A 87 -10.03 -12.98 -11.52
C LEU A 87 -10.89 -11.91 -10.86
N GLU A 88 -10.33 -11.27 -9.84
CA GLU A 88 -10.93 -10.15 -9.11
C GLU A 88 -10.16 -8.86 -9.40
N LEU A 89 -10.89 -7.81 -9.75
CA LEU A 89 -10.38 -6.46 -9.93
C LEU A 89 -10.57 -5.68 -8.65
N ILE A 90 -9.48 -5.23 -8.05
CA ILE A 90 -9.47 -4.36 -6.87
C ILE A 90 -8.94 -3.00 -7.25
N GLY A 91 -9.79 -1.99 -7.15
CA GLY A 91 -9.39 -0.62 -7.39
C GLY A 91 -10.60 0.28 -7.50
N VAL A 92 -10.39 1.56 -7.20
CA VAL A 92 -11.45 2.57 -7.38
C VAL A 92 -11.60 2.81 -8.88
N GLY A 93 -12.82 2.63 -9.40
CA GLY A 93 -13.12 2.78 -10.83
C GLY A 93 -12.66 1.62 -11.71
N TYR A 94 -12.14 0.53 -11.13
CA TYR A 94 -11.73 -0.63 -11.91
C TYR A 94 -12.95 -1.42 -12.36
N ARG A 95 -13.06 -1.69 -13.65
CA ARG A 95 -14.16 -2.46 -14.22
C ARG A 95 -13.73 -3.25 -15.45
N ALA A 96 -14.33 -4.42 -15.61
CA ALA A 96 -14.25 -5.25 -16.79
C ALA A 96 -15.63 -5.36 -17.44
N GLN A 97 -15.65 -5.49 -18.75
CA GLN A 97 -16.87 -5.63 -19.54
C GLN A 97 -16.56 -6.50 -20.77
N VAL A 98 -17.51 -7.34 -21.17
CA VAL A 98 -17.39 -8.15 -22.39
C VAL A 98 -18.12 -7.42 -23.51
N GLN A 99 -17.45 -7.22 -24.65
CA GLN A 99 -18.00 -6.63 -25.86
C GLN A 99 -17.88 -7.65 -27.00
N GLY A 100 -18.97 -8.37 -27.28
CA GLY A 100 -18.95 -9.49 -28.21
C GLY A 100 -18.02 -10.60 -27.69
N SER A 101 -16.93 -10.88 -28.42
CA SER A 101 -15.88 -11.81 -28.02
C SER A 101 -14.67 -11.15 -27.33
N LYS A 102 -14.67 -9.82 -27.18
CA LYS A 102 -13.56 -9.08 -26.57
C LYS A 102 -13.82 -8.79 -25.10
N LEU A 103 -12.78 -8.87 -24.27
CA LEU A 103 -12.79 -8.43 -22.89
C LEU A 103 -12.13 -7.05 -22.79
N VAL A 104 -12.89 -6.06 -22.34
CA VAL A 104 -12.45 -4.67 -22.18
C VAL A 104 -12.21 -4.36 -20.71
N LEU A 105 -10.96 -4.04 -20.35
CA LEU A 105 -10.52 -3.73 -19.00
C LEU A 105 -10.27 -2.23 -18.83
N ASN A 106 -10.91 -1.66 -17.83
CA ASN A 106 -10.68 -0.29 -17.38
C ASN A 106 -10.01 -0.36 -16.00
N VAL A 107 -8.69 -0.29 -15.97
CA VAL A 107 -7.88 -0.48 -14.74
C VAL A 107 -7.02 0.73 -14.39
N GLY A 108 -7.52 1.92 -14.73
CA GLY A 108 -6.87 3.20 -14.42
C GLY A 108 -5.73 3.60 -15.36
N TYR A 109 -5.62 2.95 -16.52
CA TYR A 109 -4.84 3.47 -17.65
C TYR A 109 -5.64 4.53 -18.41
N SER A 110 -4.93 5.37 -19.18
CA SER A 110 -5.55 6.44 -19.97
C SER A 110 -6.50 5.93 -21.06
N HIS A 111 -6.26 4.72 -21.56
CA HIS A 111 -7.09 4.01 -22.53
C HIS A 111 -7.49 2.64 -21.97
N PRO A 112 -8.66 2.10 -22.38
CA PRO A 112 -9.04 0.74 -22.01
C PRO A 112 -8.09 -0.28 -22.66
N VAL A 113 -7.86 -1.39 -21.96
CA VAL A 113 -7.07 -2.52 -22.47
C VAL A 113 -8.04 -3.60 -22.96
N GLU A 114 -7.93 -3.96 -24.23
CA GLU A 114 -8.80 -4.95 -24.86
C GLU A 114 -8.06 -6.28 -25.05
N PHE A 115 -8.76 -7.38 -24.77
CA PHE A 115 -8.30 -8.74 -25.01
C PHE A 115 -9.25 -9.42 -25.98
N GLU A 116 -8.71 -9.95 -27.07
CA GLU A 116 -9.46 -10.80 -27.97
C GLU A 116 -9.47 -12.24 -27.43
N ALA A 117 -10.65 -12.86 -27.41
CA ALA A 117 -10.74 -14.27 -27.03
C ALA A 117 -10.04 -15.13 -28.08
N ALA A 118 -9.03 -15.88 -27.63
CA ALA A 118 -8.44 -16.94 -28.44
C ALA A 118 -9.48 -18.05 -28.69
N GLU A 119 -9.26 -18.83 -29.75
CA GLU A 119 -10.13 -19.96 -30.07
C GLU A 119 -10.26 -20.92 -28.87
N GLY A 120 -11.49 -21.29 -28.50
CA GLY A 120 -11.76 -22.15 -27.34
C GLY A 120 -11.74 -21.45 -25.97
N ILE A 121 -11.54 -20.12 -25.91
CA ILE A 121 -11.69 -19.31 -24.69
C ILE A 121 -12.98 -18.51 -24.73
N THR A 122 -13.70 -18.49 -23.62
CA THR A 122 -14.84 -17.61 -23.39
C THR A 122 -14.59 -16.72 -22.18
N PHE A 123 -14.90 -15.44 -22.30
CA PHE A 123 -14.88 -14.50 -21.17
C PHE A 123 -16.29 -14.27 -20.66
N SER A 124 -16.48 -14.43 -19.35
CA SER A 124 -17.72 -14.09 -18.66
C SER A 124 -17.41 -13.08 -17.55
N VAL A 125 -18.32 -12.11 -17.33
CA VAL A 125 -18.17 -11.07 -16.30
C VAL A 125 -19.43 -11.11 -15.44
N GLU A 126 -19.30 -11.69 -14.24
CA GLU A 126 -20.43 -11.81 -13.29
C GLU A 126 -20.74 -10.47 -12.62
N LYS A 127 -19.68 -9.73 -12.29
CA LYS A 127 -19.72 -8.40 -11.70
C LYS A 127 -18.70 -7.58 -12.45
N ASN A 128 -18.90 -6.26 -12.52
CA ASN A 128 -17.91 -5.37 -13.15
C ASN A 128 -16.50 -5.55 -12.57
N THR A 129 -16.35 -6.09 -11.35
CA THR A 129 -15.07 -6.37 -10.70
C THR A 129 -14.63 -7.83 -10.74
N THR A 130 -15.37 -8.73 -11.36
CA THR A 130 -15.11 -10.18 -11.37
C THR A 130 -15.18 -10.72 -12.79
N VAL A 131 -14.04 -11.17 -13.29
CA VAL A 131 -13.89 -11.76 -14.63
C VAL A 131 -13.65 -13.24 -14.48
N LYS A 132 -14.32 -14.04 -15.29
CA LYS A 132 -14.11 -15.48 -15.42
C LYS A 132 -13.59 -15.77 -16.82
N VAL A 133 -12.52 -16.55 -16.86
CA VAL A 133 -11.92 -17.07 -18.09
C VAL A 133 -12.26 -18.56 -18.15
N GLU A 134 -13.04 -18.95 -19.13
CA GLU A 134 -13.56 -20.30 -19.30
C GLU A 134 -12.99 -20.93 -20.59
N GLY A 135 -12.77 -22.24 -20.58
CA GLY A 135 -12.31 -22.97 -21.77
C GLY A 135 -12.12 -24.46 -21.49
N ILE A 136 -11.85 -25.22 -22.56
CA ILE A 136 -11.61 -26.68 -22.45
C ILE A 136 -10.13 -26.99 -22.18
N ASP A 137 -9.20 -26.17 -22.68
CA ASP A 137 -7.77 -26.35 -22.47
C ASP A 137 -7.29 -25.59 -21.23
N LYS A 138 -6.74 -26.34 -20.27
CA LYS A 138 -6.21 -25.83 -19.01
C LYS A 138 -5.02 -24.89 -19.20
N GLU A 139 -4.16 -25.18 -20.18
CA GLU A 139 -2.95 -24.40 -20.45
C GLU A 139 -3.35 -23.04 -21.03
N LEU A 140 -4.22 -23.04 -22.03
CA LEU A 140 -4.72 -21.83 -22.65
C LEU A 140 -5.52 -20.94 -21.68
N VAL A 141 -6.40 -21.53 -20.86
CA VAL A 141 -7.16 -20.80 -19.82
C VAL A 141 -6.20 -20.17 -18.81
N GLY A 142 -5.22 -20.93 -18.33
CA GLY A 142 -4.21 -20.43 -17.39
C GLY A 142 -3.35 -19.31 -17.97
N ALA A 143 -2.86 -19.48 -19.20
CA ALA A 143 -2.05 -18.49 -19.91
C ALA A 143 -2.84 -17.20 -20.16
N THR A 144 -4.09 -17.30 -20.59
CA THR A 144 -4.95 -16.14 -20.83
C THR A 144 -5.26 -15.40 -19.53
N ALA A 145 -5.60 -16.13 -18.46
CA ALA A 145 -5.82 -15.51 -17.15
C ALA A 145 -4.54 -14.85 -16.59
N SER A 146 -3.36 -15.42 -16.83
CA SER A 146 -2.08 -14.79 -16.47
C SER A 146 -1.88 -13.47 -17.22
N LYS A 147 -2.06 -13.47 -18.55
CA LYS A 147 -1.94 -12.25 -19.37
C LYS A 147 -2.86 -11.14 -18.89
N ILE A 148 -4.10 -11.47 -18.51
CA ILE A 148 -5.04 -10.50 -17.95
C ILE A 148 -4.55 -9.96 -16.61
N ARG A 149 -4.05 -10.82 -15.71
CA ARG A 149 -3.47 -10.41 -14.42
C ARG A 149 -2.27 -9.48 -14.59
N ASP A 150 -1.42 -9.77 -15.56
CA ASP A 150 -0.17 -9.04 -15.82
C ASP A 150 -0.40 -7.60 -16.31
N VAL A 151 -1.60 -7.28 -16.82
CA VAL A 151 -1.99 -5.90 -17.18
C VAL A 151 -1.84 -4.96 -15.99
N ARG A 152 -2.27 -5.40 -14.81
CA ARG A 152 -2.21 -4.61 -13.58
C ARG A 152 -2.09 -5.56 -12.39
N PRO A 153 -0.90 -6.11 -12.11
CA PRO A 153 -0.71 -7.04 -10.99
C PRO A 153 -1.04 -6.37 -9.65
N PRO A 154 -1.36 -7.14 -8.61
CA PRO A 154 -1.75 -6.60 -7.33
C PRO A 154 -0.57 -5.86 -6.68
N GLU A 155 -0.77 -4.59 -6.36
CA GLU A 155 0.28 -3.75 -5.78
C GLU A 155 0.64 -4.19 -4.35
N PRO A 156 1.90 -4.02 -3.92
CA PRO A 156 2.36 -4.51 -2.63
C PRO A 156 1.83 -3.71 -1.43
N TYR A 157 1.16 -2.56 -1.60
CA TYR A 157 0.70 -1.74 -0.49
C TYR A 157 -0.79 -1.93 -0.20
N LYS A 158 -1.68 -1.47 -1.09
CA LYS A 158 -3.14 -1.60 -0.89
C LYS A 158 -3.73 -2.84 -1.56
N GLY A 159 -2.93 -3.62 -2.29
CA GLY A 159 -3.40 -4.78 -3.04
C GLY A 159 -4.35 -4.44 -4.19
N LYS A 160 -4.32 -3.20 -4.69
CA LYS A 160 -5.03 -2.80 -5.91
C LYS A 160 -4.40 -3.43 -7.13
N GLY A 161 -5.23 -3.89 -8.05
CA GLY A 161 -4.82 -4.63 -9.24
C GLY A 161 -5.81 -5.75 -9.53
N ILE A 162 -5.44 -6.57 -10.50
CA ILE A 162 -6.11 -7.79 -10.88
C ILE A 162 -5.41 -8.94 -10.14
N ARG A 163 -6.18 -9.79 -9.47
CA ARG A 163 -5.65 -10.95 -8.75
C ARG A 163 -6.53 -12.18 -9.00
N TYR A 164 -6.04 -13.37 -8.73
CA TYR A 164 -6.91 -14.54 -8.71
C TYR A 164 -7.85 -14.49 -7.51
N GLN A 165 -9.05 -15.04 -7.68
CA GLN A 165 -9.98 -15.20 -6.56
C GLN A 165 -9.33 -16.05 -5.46
N GLY A 166 -9.31 -15.53 -4.23
CA GLY A 166 -8.65 -16.17 -3.09
C GLY A 166 -7.12 -16.05 -3.06
N GLU A 167 -6.49 -15.31 -3.98
CA GLU A 167 -5.03 -15.07 -3.96
C GLU A 167 -4.62 -14.27 -2.71
N TYR A 168 -3.67 -14.81 -1.95
CA TYR A 168 -3.04 -14.08 -0.85
C TYR A 168 -2.04 -13.05 -1.40
N VAL A 169 -2.40 -11.77 -1.30
CA VAL A 169 -1.53 -10.66 -1.70
C VAL A 169 -0.74 -10.19 -0.48
N ARG A 170 0.59 -10.38 -0.50
CA ARG A 170 1.48 -9.85 0.53
C ARG A 170 1.42 -8.32 0.51
N ARG A 171 0.94 -7.75 1.61
CA ARG A 171 0.93 -6.30 1.82
C ARG A 171 2.14 -5.86 2.62
N LYS A 172 2.75 -4.76 2.20
CA LYS A 172 3.75 -3.98 2.93
C LYS A 172 3.04 -2.78 3.52
N GLU A 173 3.48 -2.37 4.69
CA GLU A 173 3.07 -1.10 5.25
C GLU A 173 3.57 0.02 4.33
N GLY A 174 2.64 0.85 3.86
CA GLY A 174 3.04 2.08 3.18
C GLY A 174 3.63 3.06 4.17
N LYS A 175 4.20 4.17 3.67
CA LYS A 175 4.32 5.38 4.50
C LYS A 175 2.90 5.75 4.88
N GLY A 176 2.50 5.47 6.13
CA GLY A 176 1.21 5.87 6.64
C GLY A 176 1.04 7.36 6.36
N LYS A 177 -0.14 7.77 5.91
CA LYS A 177 -0.55 9.14 6.27
C LYS A 177 -0.58 9.11 7.79
N ILE A 178 0.20 9.98 8.43
CA ILE A 178 0.14 10.19 9.87
C ILE A 178 -1.30 10.63 10.16
N THR A 179 -2.14 9.72 10.63
CA THR A 179 -3.55 10.00 10.98
C THR A 179 -3.67 10.39 12.45
N HIS A 180 -2.65 10.06 13.26
CA HIS A 180 -2.57 10.40 14.68
C HIS A 180 -1.23 11.12 14.94
N ILE A 181 -1.26 12.18 15.77
CA ILE A 181 -0.07 12.91 16.20
C ILE A 181 0.95 11.99 16.90
N SER A 182 0.51 10.88 17.52
CA SER A 182 1.36 9.87 18.14
C SER A 182 2.23 9.05 17.17
N GLN A 183 1.96 9.14 15.87
CA GLN A 183 2.74 8.45 14.83
C GLN A 183 3.82 9.35 14.20
N LEU A 184 3.99 10.57 14.71
CA LEU A 184 5.14 11.42 14.38
C LEU A 184 6.39 10.85 15.06
N PRO A 185 7.55 10.77 14.37
CA PRO A 185 8.80 10.43 15.02
C PRO A 185 9.10 11.49 16.10
N THR A 186 9.02 11.08 17.37
CA THR A 186 9.33 11.90 18.54
C THR A 186 10.82 11.96 18.80
N SER A 187 11.62 12.32 17.80
CA SER A 187 12.97 12.85 18.00
C SER A 187 13.58 13.28 16.68
N TYR A 188 13.99 14.53 16.61
CA TYR A 188 15.02 14.97 15.70
C TYR A 188 16.34 14.38 16.23
N GLN A 189 16.78 13.22 15.72
CA GLN A 189 18.19 12.86 15.86
C GLN A 189 18.94 13.69 14.83
N GLN A 190 19.60 14.72 15.34
CA GLN A 190 20.58 15.49 14.58
C GLN A 190 21.75 14.53 14.36
N ASP A 191 21.97 14.09 13.11
CA ASP A 191 23.13 13.29 12.73
C ASP A 191 24.40 14.08 13.07
N ALA A 192 24.95 13.81 14.25
CA ALA A 192 26.26 14.27 14.65
C ALA A 192 27.28 13.33 14.01
N LYS A 193 27.99 13.87 13.02
CA LYS A 193 29.30 13.43 12.53
C LYS A 193 29.39 11.99 12.00
N GLY A 194 29.66 11.90 10.70
CA GLY A 194 30.20 10.70 10.11
C GLY A 194 31.50 10.29 10.80
N GLU A 195 31.55 9.04 11.24
CA GLU A 195 32.78 8.28 11.40
C GLU A 195 32.63 6.98 10.63
N ALA A 196 33.55 6.80 9.70
CA ALA A 196 33.69 5.63 8.87
C ALA A 196 34.36 4.49 9.66
N ALA A 197 33.81 3.29 9.50
CA ALA A 197 34.51 2.01 9.60
C ALA A 197 33.87 1.13 8.52
N GLY A 198 34.54 0.54 7.53
CA GLY A 198 35.95 0.25 7.33
C GLY A 198 36.01 -1.16 6.76
N SER A 199 36.22 -1.32 5.45
CA SER A 199 36.73 -2.57 4.85
C SER A 199 37.32 -2.32 3.45
N ALA A 200 38.65 -2.17 3.43
CA ALA A 200 39.68 -2.73 2.54
C ALA A 200 39.55 -2.73 0.97
N PRO A 201 40.69 -2.75 0.23
CA PRO A 201 40.91 -1.91 -0.94
C PRO A 201 40.91 -2.68 -2.28
N VAL A 202 40.60 -1.97 -3.38
CA VAL A 202 41.05 -2.35 -4.73
C VAL A 202 41.44 -1.09 -5.51
N VAL A 203 42.67 -1.12 -6.03
CA VAL A 203 43.30 -0.12 -6.91
C VAL A 203 42.88 -0.40 -8.36
N GLY A 204 42.56 0.65 -9.12
CA GLY A 204 42.35 0.56 -10.57
C GLY A 204 41.86 1.88 -11.17
N GLU A 205 42.76 2.60 -11.83
CA GLU A 205 42.51 3.83 -12.58
C GLU A 205 41.61 3.59 -13.81
N GLY A 206 40.78 4.58 -14.15
CA GLY A 206 40.23 4.71 -15.51
C GLY A 206 38.76 5.12 -15.62
N THR A 207 38.57 6.41 -15.91
CA THR A 207 37.53 7.03 -16.76
C THR A 207 36.08 7.18 -16.27
N ASP A 208 35.65 8.44 -16.41
CA ASP A 208 34.34 8.97 -16.76
C ASP A 208 33.29 9.36 -15.70
N SER A 209 33.23 10.70 -15.57
CA SER A 209 32.03 11.55 -15.49
C SER A 209 31.43 11.79 -14.09
N LEU A 210 31.39 13.05 -13.70
CA LEU A 210 30.16 13.86 -13.73
C LEU A 210 30.48 15.29 -13.28
N THR A 211 30.44 16.20 -14.25
CA THR A 211 30.18 17.62 -14.05
C THR A 211 28.81 17.80 -13.39
N THR A 212 28.71 18.59 -12.32
CA THR A 212 27.77 19.71 -12.26
C THR A 212 28.28 20.76 -11.26
N ASN A 213 28.02 22.01 -11.65
CA ASN A 213 28.58 23.24 -11.13
C ASN A 213 28.15 23.55 -9.68
N ASN A 214 29.10 24.01 -8.86
CA ASN A 214 28.83 25.13 -7.94
C ASN A 214 28.76 26.40 -8.81
N PRO A 215 27.95 27.44 -8.50
CA PRO A 215 28.47 28.41 -7.53
C PRO A 215 27.47 29.39 -6.82
N VAL A 216 28.04 30.07 -5.82
CA VAL A 216 27.81 31.43 -5.27
C VAL A 216 26.72 31.66 -4.20
N GLN A 217 27.21 31.96 -3.00
CA GLN A 217 26.58 32.78 -1.96
C GLN A 217 26.35 34.22 -2.45
N SER A 218 25.14 34.76 -2.24
CA SER A 218 24.95 36.21 -2.09
C SER A 218 24.32 36.49 -0.72
N HIS A 219 25.02 37.30 0.08
CA HIS A 219 24.48 37.88 1.31
C HIS A 219 23.32 38.84 0.98
N PRO A 220 22.32 38.94 1.87
CA PRO A 220 21.94 40.26 2.32
C PRO A 220 21.81 40.33 3.86
N THR A 221 22.58 41.26 4.39
CA THR A 221 22.38 42.08 5.59
C THR A 221 20.91 42.40 5.93
N GLY A 222 20.59 42.42 7.22
CA GLY A 222 19.45 43.17 7.76
C GLY A 222 18.60 42.39 8.76
N GLU A 223 18.49 42.93 9.97
CA GLU A 223 17.80 42.41 11.15
C GLU A 223 16.31 42.06 10.98
N SER A 224 15.91 41.17 11.89
CA SER A 224 14.60 40.56 12.12
C SER A 224 13.48 41.55 12.42
N ASP A 225 12.29 41.36 11.82
CA ASP A 225 11.03 41.95 12.30
C ASP A 225 9.77 41.21 11.81
N LYS A 226 9.74 39.88 11.94
CA LYS A 226 8.52 39.07 11.68
C LYS A 226 8.41 37.85 12.59
N GLU A 227 8.31 38.06 13.90
CA GLU A 227 7.83 37.00 14.80
C GLU A 227 6.53 37.43 15.46
N THR A 228 5.43 36.90 14.90
CA THR A 228 4.14 36.85 15.57
C THR A 228 4.31 36.03 16.84
N SER A 229 3.98 36.57 18.01
CA SER A 229 3.97 35.83 19.27
C SER A 229 2.86 34.77 19.25
N LYS A 230 3.15 33.65 18.60
CA LYS A 230 2.34 32.44 18.61
C LYS A 230 2.54 31.76 19.96
N TYR A 231 1.78 32.17 20.97
CA TYR A 231 1.63 31.35 22.17
C TYR A 231 0.99 30.02 21.75
N LYS A 232 1.76 28.93 21.84
CA LYS A 232 1.24 27.56 21.70
C LYS A 232 0.81 27.09 23.08
N MET A 233 -0.50 27.04 23.34
CA MET A 233 -1.03 26.30 24.49
C MET A 233 -1.04 24.81 24.14
N THR A 234 -0.28 24.02 24.89
CA THR A 234 -0.39 22.56 24.83
C THR A 234 -1.44 22.13 25.85
N ILE A 235 -2.60 21.66 25.37
CA ILE A 235 -3.58 20.97 26.22
C ILE A 235 -3.03 19.56 26.42
N GLY A 236 -2.97 19.10 27.67
CA GLY A 236 -2.57 17.72 28.00
C GLY A 236 -3.53 16.68 27.40
N GLU A 237 -3.30 15.41 27.70
CA GLU A 237 -4.20 14.33 27.28
C GLU A 237 -5.64 14.64 27.73
N LEU A 238 -6.57 14.58 26.78
CA LEU A 238 -8.00 14.73 27.04
C LEU A 238 -8.54 13.34 27.41
N ASP A 239 -9.24 13.25 28.54
CA ASP A 239 -9.76 11.99 29.08
C ASP A 239 -10.96 11.41 28.30
N PHE A 240 -11.27 11.94 27.10
CA PHE A 240 -12.40 11.49 26.30
C PHE A 240 -12.15 11.56 24.78
N ASP A 241 -12.74 10.61 24.05
CA ASP A 241 -12.66 10.52 22.58
C ASP A 241 -13.63 11.51 21.90
N ALA A 242 -13.09 12.56 21.29
CA ALA A 242 -13.85 13.49 20.46
C ALA A 242 -14.09 12.91 19.05
N ARG A 243 -15.35 12.70 18.65
CA ARG A 243 -15.70 12.26 17.28
C ARG A 243 -15.61 13.42 16.28
N ASN A 244 -15.10 13.15 15.08
CA ASN A 244 -15.01 14.13 13.98
C ASN A 244 -16.37 14.75 13.66
N GLY A 245 -16.43 16.09 13.60
CA GLY A 245 -17.62 16.85 13.18
C GLY A 245 -18.29 17.71 14.26
N TYR A 246 -17.81 17.68 15.50
CA TYR A 246 -18.34 18.51 16.61
C TYR A 246 -17.35 19.61 17.01
N SER A 247 -17.87 20.81 17.25
CA SER A 247 -17.14 21.89 17.90
C SER A 247 -17.17 21.66 19.41
N ILE A 248 -16.01 21.51 20.05
CA ILE A 248 -15.89 21.28 21.49
C ILE A 248 -15.38 22.57 22.14
N GLU A 249 -16.17 23.13 23.06
CA GLU A 249 -15.69 24.15 23.97
C GLU A 249 -15.08 23.48 25.20
N ALA A 250 -13.76 23.55 25.34
CA ALA A 250 -13.06 23.10 26.54
C ALA A 250 -12.84 24.26 27.51
N MET A 251 -13.15 24.04 28.79
CA MET A 251 -12.79 24.93 29.89
C MET A 251 -11.44 24.51 30.44
N ILE A 252 -10.43 25.36 30.30
CA ILE A 252 -9.05 25.08 30.74
C ILE A 252 -8.87 25.65 32.15
N PRO A 253 -8.55 24.82 33.16
CA PRO A 253 -8.30 25.30 34.53
C PRO A 253 -7.08 26.21 34.57
N LEU A 254 -7.19 27.35 35.26
CA LEU A 254 -6.11 28.36 35.34
C LEU A 254 -4.78 27.79 35.85
N GLU A 255 -4.84 26.78 36.71
CA GLU A 255 -3.69 26.10 37.31
C GLU A 255 -2.78 25.36 36.31
N THR A 256 -3.22 25.21 35.06
CA THR A 256 -2.45 24.59 33.97
C THR A 256 -1.77 25.61 33.06
N LEU A 257 -2.01 26.92 33.27
CA LEU A 257 -1.45 27.99 32.46
C LEU A 257 0.02 28.23 32.83
N LYS A 258 0.91 27.81 31.92
CA LYS A 258 2.35 28.04 32.02
C LYS A 258 2.77 29.27 31.23
N ILE A 259 3.52 30.16 31.86
CA ILE A 259 4.01 31.41 31.26
C ILE A 259 5.54 31.47 31.42
N PRO A 260 6.30 31.91 30.40
CA PRO A 260 7.73 32.11 30.52
C PRO A 260 8.07 33.23 31.51
N LYS A 261 9.19 33.08 32.23
CA LYS A 261 9.65 34.03 33.26
C LYS A 261 9.93 35.45 32.73
N SER A 262 10.19 35.58 31.42
CA SER A 262 10.43 36.87 30.72
C SER A 262 9.26 37.85 30.78
N VAL A 263 8.06 37.36 31.10
CA VAL A 263 6.81 38.12 31.17
C VAL A 263 6.62 38.78 32.54
N LEU A 264 7.36 38.33 33.56
CA LEU A 264 7.24 38.83 34.92
C LEU A 264 8.08 40.10 35.10
N THR A 265 7.45 41.16 35.59
CA THR A 265 8.19 42.35 36.07
C THR A 265 8.97 42.03 37.34
N LYS A 266 9.97 42.87 37.68
CA LYS A 266 10.80 42.71 38.89
C LYS A 266 9.98 42.63 40.19
N ASP A 267 8.75 43.16 40.20
CA ASP A 267 7.85 43.18 41.35
C ASP A 267 6.77 42.08 41.30
N HIS A 268 6.93 41.03 40.52
CA HIS A 268 5.95 39.92 40.37
C HIS A 268 4.57 40.32 39.78
N HIS A 269 4.53 41.34 38.93
CA HIS A 269 3.32 41.74 38.19
C HIS A 269 3.44 41.41 36.71
N VAL A 270 2.28 41.29 36.04
CA VAL A 270 2.14 41.09 34.60
C VAL A 270 1.24 42.20 34.05
N TYR A 271 1.55 42.71 32.86
CA TYR A 271 0.69 43.67 32.15
C TYR A 271 -0.28 42.92 31.24
N ILE A 272 -1.58 43.12 31.50
CA ILE A 272 -2.68 42.56 30.71
C ILE A 272 -3.25 43.68 29.84
N VAL A 273 -3.31 43.45 28.53
CA VAL A 273 -3.88 44.41 27.60
C VAL A 273 -5.34 44.07 27.34
N ASP A 274 -6.22 45.05 27.53
CA ASP A 274 -7.64 44.91 27.27
C ASP A 274 -7.98 45.01 25.76
N GLN A 275 -9.25 44.79 25.41
CA GLN A 275 -9.73 44.87 24.03
C GLN A 275 -9.58 46.26 23.40
N SER A 276 -9.40 47.31 24.21
CA SER A 276 -9.19 48.68 23.78
C SER A 276 -7.71 49.05 23.61
N GLY A 277 -6.80 48.11 23.87
CA GLY A 277 -5.35 48.30 23.73
C GLY A 277 -4.71 49.00 24.93
N VAL A 278 -5.37 49.04 26.09
CA VAL A 278 -4.82 49.64 27.31
C VAL A 278 -4.19 48.56 28.20
N ALA A 279 -2.97 48.80 28.65
CA ALA A 279 -2.23 47.87 29.51
C ALA A 279 -2.51 48.12 31.00
N HIS A 280 -2.94 47.08 31.71
CA HIS A 280 -3.23 47.10 33.14
C HIS A 280 -2.24 46.23 33.91
N ARG A 281 -1.59 46.81 34.92
CA ARG A 281 -0.63 46.13 35.79
C ARG A 281 -1.39 45.25 36.80
N THR A 282 -1.32 43.94 36.61
CA THR A 282 -2.03 42.97 37.45
C THR A 282 -1.06 42.12 38.28
N LYS A 283 -1.33 41.99 39.57
CA LYS A 283 -0.55 41.11 40.46
C LYS A 283 -0.97 39.66 40.24
N ILE A 284 0.02 38.78 40.02
CA ILE A 284 -0.24 37.35 39.85
C ILE A 284 0.34 36.53 41.00
N THR A 285 -0.28 35.38 41.27
CA THR A 285 0.26 34.35 42.18
C THR A 285 0.67 33.15 41.35
N TYR A 286 1.86 32.60 41.56
CA TYR A 286 2.42 31.54 40.72
C TYR A 286 3.26 30.52 41.52
N ASP A 287 3.44 29.33 40.95
CA ASP A 287 4.47 28.36 41.35
C ASP A 287 5.54 28.24 40.25
N GLU A 288 6.82 28.11 40.60
CA GLU A 288 7.91 27.96 39.63
C GLU A 288 8.32 26.48 39.50
N LYS A 289 8.30 25.94 38.27
CA LYS A 289 8.79 24.59 37.95
C LYS A 289 9.54 24.62 36.61
N ASN A 290 10.76 24.10 36.58
CA ASN A 290 11.59 23.98 35.37
C ASN A 290 11.77 25.29 34.56
N GLY A 291 11.85 26.44 35.24
CA GLY A 291 11.99 27.75 34.59
C GLY A 291 10.70 28.34 34.01
N GLU A 292 9.56 27.67 34.19
CA GLU A 292 8.23 28.12 33.79
C GLU A 292 7.40 28.54 35.02
N LEU A 293 6.61 29.60 34.88
CA LEU A 293 5.69 30.08 35.91
C LEU A 293 4.31 29.47 35.69
N ILE A 294 3.80 28.73 36.67
CA ILE A 294 2.46 28.16 36.65
C ILE A 294 1.52 29.13 37.39
N VAL A 295 0.63 29.79 36.66
CA VAL A 295 -0.24 30.83 37.23
C VAL A 295 -1.38 30.20 38.02
N LYS A 296 -1.53 30.61 39.29
CA LYS A 296 -2.65 30.19 40.14
C LYS A 296 -3.81 31.19 40.11
N LYS A 297 -3.52 32.49 40.07
CA LYS A 297 -4.52 33.56 40.11
C LYS A 297 -3.99 34.84 39.47
N GLY A 298 -4.87 35.58 38.80
CA GLY A 298 -4.59 36.93 38.29
C GLY A 298 -4.61 37.10 36.77
N VAL A 299 -4.83 36.01 36.00
CA VAL A 299 -4.99 36.05 34.53
C VAL A 299 -6.31 35.36 34.18
N LYS A 300 -7.03 35.84 33.16
CA LYS A 300 -8.29 35.29 32.66
C LYS A 300 -8.14 34.75 31.23
N LYS A 301 -9.07 33.89 30.82
CA LYS A 301 -9.13 33.34 29.46
C LYS A 301 -9.30 34.48 28.45
N GLY A 302 -8.37 34.59 27.50
CA GLY A 302 -8.38 35.61 26.44
C GLY A 302 -7.53 36.86 26.70
N ASP A 303 -6.89 36.95 27.87
CA ASP A 303 -6.02 38.07 28.21
C ASP A 303 -4.76 38.09 27.32
N ARG A 304 -4.43 39.27 26.78
CA ARG A 304 -3.21 39.48 25.98
C ARG A 304 -2.11 39.99 26.90
N ILE A 305 -1.00 39.27 26.95
CA ILE A 305 0.09 39.56 27.89
C ILE A 305 1.29 40.14 27.14
N ILE A 306 1.87 41.22 27.71
CA ILE A 306 3.06 41.86 27.15
C ILE A 306 4.30 41.02 27.46
N ASN A 307 5.07 40.68 26.42
CA ASN A 307 6.35 40.00 26.55
C ASN A 307 7.46 41.03 26.75
N HIS A 308 8.41 40.77 27.65
CA HIS A 308 9.49 41.69 28.01
C HIS A 308 8.97 43.11 28.33
N PRO A 309 8.23 43.30 29.44
CA PRO A 309 7.79 44.62 29.86
C PRO A 309 9.02 45.45 30.25
N ASP A 310 9.61 46.14 29.28
CA ASP A 310 10.68 47.10 29.52
C ASP A 310 10.16 48.17 30.48
N ALA A 311 11.07 48.68 31.32
CA ALA A 311 10.79 49.50 32.52
C ALA A 311 10.05 50.83 32.29
N LYS A 312 9.49 51.08 31.10
CA LYS A 312 8.82 52.32 30.70
C LYS A 312 7.29 52.24 30.63
N ILE A 313 6.67 51.06 30.67
CA ILE A 313 5.21 50.92 30.56
C ILE A 313 4.54 51.33 31.88
N LYS A 314 3.72 52.38 31.84
CA LYS A 314 2.90 52.81 32.99
C LYS A 314 1.55 52.12 32.98
N ASP A 315 0.99 51.91 34.17
CA ASP A 315 -0.36 51.38 34.31
C ASP A 315 -1.38 52.33 33.67
N GLY A 316 -2.27 51.82 32.80
CA GLY A 316 -3.23 52.61 32.04
C GLY A 316 -2.70 53.24 30.74
N GLU A 317 -1.49 52.89 30.31
CA GLU A 317 -0.92 53.36 29.04
C GLU A 317 -1.50 52.59 27.84
N LYS A 318 -1.77 53.29 26.74
CA LYS A 318 -2.17 52.65 25.48
C LYS A 318 -0.95 52.03 24.82
N VAL A 319 -1.03 50.74 24.55
CA VAL A 319 0.04 49.97 23.92
C VAL A 319 -0.51 49.35 22.64
N GLU A 320 0.17 49.60 21.51
CA GLU A 320 -0.18 48.96 20.25
C GLU A 320 0.20 47.48 20.30
N VAL A 321 -0.81 46.62 20.42
CA VAL A 321 -0.60 45.17 20.34
C VAL A 321 -0.79 44.76 18.88
N ALA A 322 0.31 44.41 18.20
CA ALA A 322 0.26 43.87 16.84
C ALA A 322 -0.77 42.73 16.77
N LYS A 323 -1.61 42.75 15.73
CA LYS A 323 -2.66 41.73 15.51
C LYS A 323 -2.05 40.39 15.13
#